data_AF-A0A2V6VJV5-F1
#
_entry.id   AF-A0A2V6VJV5-F1
#
_cell.length_a   1.000
_cell.length_b   1.000
_cell.length_c   1.000
_cell.angle_alpha   90.00
_cell.angle_beta   90.00
_cell.angle_gamma   90.00
#
_symmetry.space_group_name_H-M   'P 1'
#
loop_
_entity.id
_entity.type
_entity.pdbx_description
1 polymer ?
#
loop_
_entity_poly.entity_id
_entity_poly.type
_entity_poly.pdbx_seq_one_letter_code
_entity_poly.pdbx_strand_id
1 'polypeptide(L)'
;MIKMSWNLKKKAQALLAEEQGTFHKEWGGKVAIALVYPNTYAVGMSNLGFQTIYWHLNQLPDVVCERVFLPDLADVEEMRRTETAPFSLESQRPLSDFHMVGFSVTYEGDYINTLRLLHLAGIPLRAAERRPGDPLVLMGGVCAFSNPEPMAPFMDFVAVGEGEELVRELIALYRDTAGDRDAFLERVGAVAGVYVPGQYDIAYHPDGTPSAVLPRAGAPAVVVKRRLPDVNRFETISLVKTPQAEYGHMALLEVGKGCGRGCRFCLEGQVYRPVRHRSVATLGETVARLAQDPANRRIGLVGACVSDYPWIGDLLKVVEANGLELSISSLRADSLTDDLVAALARGGHRTLTVAPEAGTERLRRAVRKVISDEQLYTACDLVRQHGIPNLKTYFMIGQPTETAEDVEAIPDLARRMLERLRVLDSAGRPFGRLTLSISSFVPKPWTPFQWAPFDGADALSAKLDVIKRGVRKLSNVRVLHENPREAALQALLARGDRRVGDFLEIAARLDGDWRRALREWDGDPGFYTTRPRDVGERLPWDHFDVGVKKAGLVREWERAQAESATAVTS
;
A
#
# COMPACT_ATOMS: atom_id res chain seq x y z
N MET A 1 -30.86 -15.36 -17.33
CA MET A 1 -29.48 -15.42 -17.85
C MET A 1 -29.01 -14.00 -18.09
N ILE A 2 -28.08 -13.50 -17.27
CA ILE A 2 -27.48 -12.18 -17.48
C ILE A 2 -26.75 -12.23 -18.82
N LYS A 3 -27.08 -11.30 -19.73
CA LYS A 3 -26.40 -11.19 -21.04
C LYS A 3 -24.99 -10.65 -20.81
N MET A 4 -24.03 -11.54 -20.66
CA MET A 4 -22.61 -11.17 -20.58
C MET A 4 -22.11 -10.73 -21.96
N SER A 5 -21.45 -9.56 -22.03
CA SER A 5 -20.80 -9.08 -23.25
C SER A 5 -19.71 -10.05 -23.72
N TRP A 6 -19.81 -10.48 -24.98
CA TRP A 6 -18.81 -11.33 -25.61
C TRP A 6 -17.44 -10.65 -25.71
N ASN A 7 -17.42 -9.33 -25.92
CA ASN A 7 -16.18 -8.57 -26.03
C ASN A 7 -15.42 -8.55 -24.70
N LEU A 8 -16.12 -8.31 -23.59
CA LEU A 8 -15.54 -8.34 -22.25
C LEU A 8 -15.02 -9.74 -21.91
N LYS A 9 -15.81 -10.79 -22.22
CA LYS A 9 -15.38 -12.18 -22.03
C LYS A 9 -14.13 -12.52 -22.82
N LYS A 10 -14.08 -12.14 -24.10
CA LYS A 10 -12.92 -12.39 -24.96
C LYS A 10 -11.67 -11.66 -24.46
N LYS A 11 -11.83 -10.42 -23.97
CA LYS A 11 -10.73 -9.65 -23.37
C LYS A 11 -10.16 -10.33 -22.12
N ALA A 12 -11.04 -10.77 -21.21
CA ALA A 12 -10.65 -11.52 -20.02
C ALA A 12 -9.96 -12.84 -20.35
N GLN A 13 -10.47 -13.59 -21.34
CA GLN A 13 -9.83 -14.83 -21.82
C GLN A 13 -8.45 -14.59 -22.42
N ALA A 14 -8.27 -13.52 -23.20
CA ALA A 14 -6.98 -13.16 -23.77
C ALA A 14 -5.96 -12.83 -22.67
N LEU A 15 -6.38 -12.07 -21.66
CA LEU A 15 -5.53 -11.74 -20.51
C LEU A 15 -5.13 -12.98 -19.72
N LEU A 16 -6.09 -13.87 -19.42
CA LEU A 16 -5.88 -15.13 -18.71
C LEU A 16 -4.94 -16.08 -19.48
N ALA A 17 -5.02 -16.09 -20.82
CA ALA A 17 -4.16 -16.92 -21.67
C ALA A 17 -2.68 -16.49 -21.65
N GLU A 18 -2.37 -15.27 -21.21
CA GLU A 18 -1.00 -14.78 -21.01
C GLU A 18 -0.43 -15.12 -19.62
N GLU A 19 -1.24 -15.69 -18.72
CA GLU A 19 -0.82 -16.03 -17.37
C GLU A 19 -0.16 -17.40 -17.28
N GLN A 20 0.74 -17.54 -16.29
CA GLN A 20 1.28 -18.81 -15.84
C GLN A 20 1.08 -18.94 -14.34
N GLY A 21 0.68 -20.14 -13.87
CA GLY A 21 0.47 -20.42 -12.45
C GLY A 21 -0.94 -20.12 -11.93
N THR A 22 -1.90 -19.83 -12.80
CA THR A 22 -3.30 -19.57 -12.43
C THR A 22 -4.00 -20.85 -11.95
N PHE A 23 -4.81 -20.73 -10.90
CA PHE A 23 -5.58 -21.85 -10.37
C PHE A 23 -6.91 -22.00 -11.10
N HIS A 24 -7.22 -23.23 -11.49
CA HIS A 24 -8.52 -23.61 -12.02
C HIS A 24 -9.13 -24.69 -11.12
N LYS A 25 -10.30 -24.41 -10.55
CA LYS A 25 -11.04 -25.34 -9.69
C LYS A 25 -12.50 -25.36 -10.06
N GLU A 26 -13.08 -26.55 -10.09
CA GLU A 26 -14.52 -26.74 -10.16
C GLU A 26 -15.20 -26.24 -8.89
N TRP A 27 -16.30 -25.48 -9.03
CA TRP A 27 -17.02 -24.89 -7.91
C TRP A 27 -17.75 -25.90 -7.02
N GLY A 28 -18.12 -27.08 -7.55
CA GLY A 28 -19.04 -28.03 -6.91
C GLY A 28 -18.76 -28.26 -5.41
N GLY A 29 -19.70 -27.79 -4.57
CA GLY A 29 -19.68 -27.94 -3.10
C GLY A 29 -18.64 -27.10 -2.35
N LYS A 30 -17.89 -26.22 -3.04
CA LYS A 30 -16.82 -25.41 -2.45
C LYS A 30 -17.33 -24.04 -2.00
N VAL A 31 -16.66 -23.46 -1.01
CA VAL A 31 -16.84 -22.06 -0.66
C VAL A 31 -16.21 -21.21 -1.76
N ALA A 32 -17.06 -20.52 -2.52
CA ALA A 32 -16.66 -19.63 -3.61
C ALA A 32 -16.36 -18.22 -3.10
N ILE A 33 -15.16 -17.71 -3.40
CA ILE A 33 -14.67 -16.40 -2.98
C ILE A 33 -14.20 -15.60 -4.20
N ALA A 34 -14.73 -14.39 -4.38
CA ALA A 34 -14.18 -13.41 -5.30
C ALA A 34 -13.15 -12.56 -4.55
N LEU A 35 -11.87 -12.75 -4.84
CA LEU A 35 -10.81 -11.90 -4.31
C LEU A 35 -10.60 -10.72 -5.27
N VAL A 36 -11.05 -9.56 -4.82
CA VAL A 36 -11.09 -8.34 -5.62
C VAL A 36 -9.88 -7.47 -5.32
N TYR A 37 -9.14 -7.09 -6.35
CA TYR A 37 -8.21 -5.97 -6.27
C TYR A 37 -8.90 -4.74 -6.87
N PRO A 38 -9.29 -3.73 -6.07
CA PRO A 38 -10.09 -2.57 -6.52
C PRO A 38 -9.26 -1.54 -7.31
N ASN A 39 -8.39 -2.02 -8.20
CA ASN A 39 -7.58 -1.24 -9.12
C ASN A 39 -7.34 -2.08 -10.39
N THR A 40 -6.57 -1.54 -11.33
CA THR A 40 -6.21 -2.21 -12.58
C THR A 40 -5.53 -3.56 -12.32
N TYR A 41 -5.70 -4.47 -13.28
CA TYR A 41 -5.08 -5.79 -13.27
C TYR A 41 -3.55 -5.72 -13.10
N ALA A 42 -2.86 -4.84 -13.83
CA ALA A 42 -1.41 -4.70 -13.77
C ALA A 42 -0.90 -4.42 -12.34
N VAL A 43 -1.58 -3.54 -11.62
CA VAL A 43 -1.25 -3.19 -10.23
C VAL A 43 -1.57 -4.35 -9.29
N GLY A 44 -2.73 -4.99 -9.43
CA GLY A 44 -3.13 -6.12 -8.60
C GLY A 44 -2.20 -7.33 -8.74
N MET A 45 -1.77 -7.62 -9.97
CA MET A 45 -0.82 -8.68 -10.26
C MET A 45 0.60 -8.36 -9.83
N SER A 46 0.90 -7.11 -9.50
CA SER A 46 2.18 -6.71 -8.91
C SER A 46 2.18 -6.71 -7.38
N ASN A 47 1.02 -7.03 -6.76
CA ASN A 47 0.85 -7.01 -5.31
C ASN A 47 1.05 -8.42 -4.72
N LEU A 48 2.18 -8.62 -4.03
CA LEU A 48 2.49 -9.90 -3.39
C LEU A 48 1.49 -10.30 -2.30
N GLY A 49 0.94 -9.36 -1.54
CA GLY A 49 -0.07 -9.64 -0.52
C GLY A 49 -1.34 -10.21 -1.14
N PHE A 50 -1.82 -9.60 -2.23
CA PHE A 50 -2.97 -10.10 -2.99
C PHE A 50 -2.73 -11.50 -3.56
N GLN A 51 -1.59 -11.72 -4.23
CA GLN A 51 -1.24 -13.04 -4.76
C GLN A 51 -1.10 -14.12 -3.67
N THR A 52 -0.54 -13.76 -2.52
CA THR A 52 -0.35 -14.66 -1.37
C THR A 52 -1.68 -15.15 -0.82
N ILE A 53 -2.65 -14.24 -0.63
CA ILE A 53 -3.99 -14.62 -0.17
C ILE A 53 -4.73 -15.46 -1.21
N TYR A 54 -4.65 -15.08 -2.50
CA TYR A 54 -5.20 -15.89 -3.60
C TYR A 54 -4.65 -17.32 -3.58
N TRP A 55 -3.34 -17.47 -3.39
CA TRP A 55 -2.69 -18.77 -3.28
C TRP A 55 -3.18 -19.56 -2.06
N HIS A 56 -3.12 -18.99 -0.87
CA HIS A 56 -3.52 -19.70 0.36
C HIS A 56 -4.96 -20.18 0.31
N LEU A 57 -5.89 -19.35 -0.17
CA LEU A 57 -7.29 -19.76 -0.35
C LEU A 57 -7.38 -20.92 -1.35
N ASN A 58 -6.65 -20.86 -2.46
CA ASN A 58 -6.62 -21.94 -3.44
C ASN A 58 -5.80 -23.18 -3.03
N GLN A 59 -5.06 -23.15 -1.91
CA GLN A 59 -4.49 -24.38 -1.32
C GLN A 59 -5.52 -25.17 -0.50
N LEU A 60 -6.64 -24.55 -0.12
CA LEU A 60 -7.72 -25.25 0.59
C LEU A 60 -8.55 -26.08 -0.40
N PRO A 61 -8.73 -27.40 -0.20
CA PRO A 61 -9.37 -28.28 -1.18
C PRO A 61 -10.85 -27.96 -1.41
N ASP A 62 -11.51 -27.36 -0.42
CA ASP A 62 -12.92 -27.03 -0.36
C ASP A 62 -13.22 -25.54 -0.63
N VAL A 63 -12.24 -24.80 -1.15
CA VAL A 63 -12.38 -23.39 -1.55
C VAL A 63 -12.06 -23.25 -3.04
N VAL A 64 -12.87 -22.43 -3.71
CA VAL A 64 -12.53 -21.87 -5.02
C VAL A 64 -12.41 -20.36 -4.86
N CYS A 65 -11.21 -19.83 -5.09
CA CYS A 65 -10.96 -18.40 -5.04
C CYS A 65 -10.60 -17.91 -6.43
N GLU A 66 -11.33 -16.91 -6.92
CA GLU A 66 -11.14 -16.33 -8.24
C GLU A 66 -10.91 -14.82 -8.15
N ARG A 67 -10.21 -14.24 -9.11
CA ARG A 67 -9.77 -12.84 -9.05
C ARG A 67 -10.69 -11.93 -9.82
N VAL A 68 -10.89 -10.73 -9.29
CA VAL A 68 -11.65 -9.66 -9.93
C VAL A 68 -10.82 -8.38 -9.85
N PHE A 69 -10.84 -7.58 -10.91
CA PHE A 69 -10.13 -6.31 -10.98
C PHE A 69 -11.09 -5.18 -11.37
N LEU A 70 -10.67 -3.94 -11.14
CA LEU A 70 -11.42 -2.79 -11.62
C LEU A 70 -11.36 -2.75 -13.17
N PRO A 71 -12.50 -2.80 -13.88
CA PRO A 71 -12.54 -2.62 -15.32
C PRO A 71 -12.06 -1.22 -15.72
N ASP A 72 -11.46 -1.10 -16.91
CA ASP A 72 -11.13 0.21 -17.46
C ASP A 72 -12.40 0.99 -17.85
N LEU A 73 -12.27 2.28 -18.16
CA LEU A 73 -13.43 3.13 -18.45
C LEU A 73 -14.24 2.64 -19.66
N ALA A 74 -13.59 2.07 -20.68
CA ALA A 74 -14.28 1.55 -21.85
C ALA A 74 -15.06 0.27 -21.52
N ASP A 75 -14.48 -0.60 -20.69
CA ASP A 75 -15.13 -1.80 -20.20
C ASP A 75 -16.32 -1.47 -19.29
N VAL A 76 -16.21 -0.45 -18.42
CA VAL A 76 -17.34 0.02 -17.58
C VAL A 76 -18.51 0.49 -18.45
N GLU A 77 -18.23 1.25 -19.51
CA GLU A 77 -19.28 1.72 -20.43
C GLU A 77 -19.94 0.54 -21.17
N GLU A 78 -19.15 -0.42 -21.64
CA GLU A 78 -19.66 -1.65 -22.25
C GLU A 78 -20.48 -2.49 -21.26
N MET A 79 -20.04 -2.58 -19.99
CA MET A 79 -20.78 -3.25 -18.92
C MET A 79 -22.14 -2.61 -18.70
N ARG A 80 -22.21 -1.28 -18.63
CA ARG A 80 -23.48 -0.54 -18.52
C ARG A 80 -24.39 -0.77 -19.73
N ARG A 81 -23.83 -0.63 -20.94
CA ARG A 81 -24.56 -0.79 -22.20
C ARG A 81 -25.15 -2.20 -22.37
N THR A 82 -24.47 -3.21 -21.85
CA THR A 82 -24.88 -4.62 -21.99
C THR A 82 -25.50 -5.21 -20.72
N GLU A 83 -25.61 -4.43 -19.65
CA GLU A 83 -26.01 -4.89 -18.31
C GLU A 83 -25.15 -6.07 -17.82
N THR A 84 -23.86 -6.08 -18.20
CA THR A 84 -22.90 -7.07 -17.74
C THR A 84 -22.39 -6.68 -16.37
N ALA A 85 -22.69 -7.50 -15.35
CA ALA A 85 -22.10 -7.35 -14.02
C ALA A 85 -20.58 -7.58 -14.04
N PRO A 86 -19.79 -6.96 -13.15
CA PRO A 86 -18.40 -7.34 -12.92
C PRO A 86 -18.30 -8.84 -12.66
N PHE A 87 -17.25 -9.48 -13.16
CA PHE A 87 -17.09 -10.92 -13.13
C PHE A 87 -15.63 -11.34 -12.87
N SER A 88 -15.43 -12.58 -12.44
CA SER A 88 -14.12 -13.16 -12.19
C SER A 88 -13.32 -13.46 -13.45
N LEU A 89 -11.99 -13.34 -13.37
CA LEU A 89 -11.12 -13.56 -14.51
C LEU A 89 -11.14 -15.03 -14.96
N GLU A 90 -11.11 -15.97 -14.01
CA GLU A 90 -10.96 -17.41 -14.26
C GLU A 90 -12.21 -18.05 -14.88
N SER A 91 -13.37 -17.94 -14.24
CA SER A 91 -14.60 -18.60 -14.69
C SER A 91 -15.63 -17.65 -15.30
N GLN A 92 -15.38 -16.34 -15.28
CA GLN A 92 -16.27 -15.30 -15.81
C GLN A 92 -17.65 -15.30 -15.13
N ARG A 93 -17.66 -15.58 -13.82
CA ARG A 93 -18.87 -15.55 -12.99
C ARG A 93 -19.11 -14.16 -12.40
N PRO A 94 -20.35 -13.67 -12.39
CA PRO A 94 -20.72 -12.42 -11.71
C PRO A 94 -20.28 -12.43 -10.23
N LEU A 95 -19.96 -11.26 -9.67
CA LEU A 95 -19.65 -11.14 -8.24
C LEU A 95 -20.77 -11.63 -7.33
N SER A 96 -22.04 -11.50 -7.75
CA SER A 96 -23.20 -11.96 -7.00
C SER A 96 -23.34 -13.49 -6.92
N ASP A 97 -22.59 -14.26 -7.74
CA ASP A 97 -22.57 -15.72 -7.66
C ASP A 97 -21.73 -16.25 -6.49
N PHE A 98 -20.84 -15.42 -5.92
CA PHE A 98 -19.90 -15.85 -4.89
C PHE A 98 -20.54 -15.83 -3.50
N HIS A 99 -20.01 -16.66 -2.58
CA HIS A 99 -20.42 -16.63 -1.18
C HIS A 99 -19.78 -15.45 -0.44
N MET A 100 -18.56 -15.08 -0.84
CA MET A 100 -17.81 -13.97 -0.28
C MET A 100 -17.16 -13.12 -1.38
N VAL A 101 -17.16 -11.80 -1.19
CA VAL A 101 -16.43 -10.84 -2.02
C VAL A 101 -15.43 -10.12 -1.12
N GLY A 102 -14.15 -10.45 -1.28
CA GLY A 102 -13.08 -9.90 -0.46
C GLY A 102 -12.23 -8.89 -1.19
N PHE A 103 -12.26 -7.64 -0.75
CA PHE A 103 -11.48 -6.54 -1.31
C PHE A 103 -10.10 -6.44 -0.63
N SER A 104 -9.04 -6.60 -1.41
CA SER A 104 -7.67 -6.33 -0.95
C SER A 104 -7.31 -4.87 -1.19
N VAL A 105 -7.53 -4.03 -0.18
CA VAL A 105 -7.43 -2.57 -0.33
C VAL A 105 -6.06 -2.10 0.16
N THR A 106 -5.23 -1.67 -0.78
CA THR A 106 -3.86 -1.22 -0.50
C THR A 106 -3.79 0.29 -0.32
N TYR A 107 -4.52 1.05 -1.14
CA TYR A 107 -4.49 2.51 -1.13
C TYR A 107 -5.85 3.09 -0.77
N GLU A 108 -5.86 4.22 -0.07
CA GLU A 108 -7.12 4.85 0.34
C GLU A 108 -7.95 5.34 -0.87
N GLY A 109 -7.27 5.71 -1.96
CA GLY A 109 -7.94 6.06 -3.23
C GLY A 109 -8.80 4.94 -3.82
N ASP A 110 -8.52 3.67 -3.48
CA ASP A 110 -9.27 2.52 -3.99
C ASP A 110 -10.60 2.27 -3.24
N TYR A 111 -10.90 3.05 -2.19
CA TYR A 111 -12.17 2.98 -1.46
C TYR A 111 -13.37 3.19 -2.39
N ILE A 112 -13.30 4.19 -3.26
CA ILE A 112 -14.37 4.42 -4.24
C ILE A 112 -14.52 3.27 -5.22
N ASN A 113 -13.42 2.65 -5.63
CA ASN A 113 -13.42 1.59 -6.63
C ASN A 113 -14.13 0.35 -6.08
N THR A 114 -13.98 0.10 -4.77
CA THR A 114 -14.74 -0.91 -4.04
C THR A 114 -16.25 -0.65 -4.15
N LEU A 115 -16.72 0.57 -3.86
CA LEU A 115 -18.13 0.93 -3.96
C LEU A 115 -18.65 0.86 -5.40
N ARG A 116 -17.86 1.32 -6.38
CA ARG A 116 -18.23 1.25 -7.81
C ARG A 116 -18.41 -0.19 -8.27
N LEU A 117 -17.53 -1.10 -7.85
CA LEU A 117 -17.65 -2.53 -8.18
C LEU A 117 -18.88 -3.17 -7.54
N LEU A 118 -19.17 -2.86 -6.26
CA LEU A 118 -20.40 -3.33 -5.61
C LEU A 118 -21.66 -2.81 -6.33
N HIS A 119 -21.69 -1.51 -6.65
CA HIS A 119 -22.79 -0.90 -7.38
C HIS A 119 -23.02 -1.54 -8.75
N LEU A 120 -21.96 -1.71 -9.56
CA LEU A 120 -22.03 -2.37 -10.87
C LEU A 120 -22.45 -3.84 -10.77
N ALA A 121 -22.14 -4.52 -9.66
CA ALA A 121 -22.55 -5.90 -9.41
C ALA A 121 -23.99 -6.03 -8.88
N GLY A 122 -24.67 -4.91 -8.58
CA GLY A 122 -26.00 -4.93 -7.96
C GLY A 122 -25.99 -5.40 -6.51
N ILE A 123 -24.84 -5.40 -5.84
CA ILE A 123 -24.71 -5.74 -4.42
C ILE A 123 -24.98 -4.48 -3.60
N PRO A 124 -25.88 -4.52 -2.58
CA PRO A 124 -26.14 -3.36 -1.73
C PRO A 124 -24.84 -2.78 -1.13
N LEU A 125 -24.70 -1.46 -1.24
CA LEU A 125 -23.49 -0.76 -0.80
C LEU A 125 -23.33 -0.87 0.71
N ARG A 126 -24.37 -0.51 1.47
CA ARG A 126 -24.33 -0.53 2.92
C ARG A 126 -24.54 -1.96 3.43
N ALA A 127 -23.71 -2.36 4.39
CA ALA A 127 -23.80 -3.69 5.00
C ALA A 127 -25.19 -3.94 5.62
N ALA A 128 -25.80 -2.91 6.21
CA ALA A 128 -27.14 -2.98 6.81
C ALA A 128 -28.28 -3.23 5.81
N GLU A 129 -28.06 -3.06 4.51
CA GLU A 129 -29.06 -3.25 3.46
C GLU A 129 -28.98 -4.64 2.81
N ARG A 130 -27.95 -5.44 3.17
CA ARG A 130 -27.73 -6.77 2.60
C ARG A 130 -28.65 -7.81 3.22
N ARG A 131 -29.10 -8.73 2.38
CA ARG A 131 -30.00 -9.84 2.71
C ARG A 131 -29.20 -11.13 2.92
N PRO A 132 -29.80 -12.17 3.52
CA PRO A 132 -29.12 -13.46 3.70
C PRO A 132 -28.56 -14.09 2.41
N GLY A 133 -29.19 -13.82 1.26
CA GLY A 133 -28.73 -14.32 -0.04
C GLY A 133 -27.67 -13.48 -0.74
N ASP A 134 -27.35 -12.29 -0.24
CA ASP A 134 -26.27 -11.46 -0.79
C ASP A 134 -24.91 -11.97 -0.29
N PRO A 135 -23.82 -11.83 -1.08
CA PRO A 135 -22.49 -12.24 -0.66
C PRO A 135 -22.03 -11.50 0.61
N LEU A 136 -21.26 -12.19 1.45
CA LEU A 136 -20.50 -11.53 2.52
C LEU A 136 -19.40 -10.66 1.90
N VAL A 137 -19.40 -9.37 2.19
CA VAL A 137 -18.41 -8.41 1.70
C VAL A 137 -17.39 -8.12 2.79
N LEU A 138 -16.12 -8.34 2.50
CA LEU A 138 -15.03 -8.06 3.43
C LEU A 138 -13.93 -7.18 2.83
N MET A 139 -13.16 -6.55 3.70
CA MET A 139 -11.97 -5.77 3.36
C MET A 139 -10.73 -6.33 4.07
N GLY A 140 -9.64 -6.46 3.33
CA GLY A 140 -8.30 -6.71 3.82
C GLY A 140 -7.30 -5.71 3.23
N GLY A 141 -6.01 -6.02 3.32
CA GLY A 141 -4.92 -5.13 2.89
C GLY A 141 -4.54 -4.09 3.96
N VAL A 142 -3.52 -3.29 3.68
CA VAL A 142 -2.96 -2.37 4.70
C VAL A 142 -3.98 -1.33 5.19
N CYS A 143 -4.93 -0.94 4.34
CA CYS A 143 -5.99 -0.01 4.72
C CYS A 143 -6.92 -0.59 5.81
N ALA A 144 -7.08 -1.91 5.88
CA ALA A 144 -7.94 -2.59 6.85
C ALA A 144 -7.45 -2.43 8.29
N PHE A 145 -6.15 -2.19 8.49
CA PHE A 145 -5.54 -1.99 9.80
C PHE A 145 -4.74 -0.69 9.93
N SER A 146 -4.75 0.18 8.92
CA SER A 146 -4.34 1.58 9.07
C SER A 146 -5.52 2.39 9.63
N ASN A 147 -6.65 2.42 8.93
CA ASN A 147 -7.89 3.03 9.39
C ASN A 147 -9.06 2.50 8.54
N PRO A 148 -9.81 1.49 9.03
CA PRO A 148 -10.94 0.94 8.29
C PRO A 148 -12.23 1.76 8.42
N GLU A 149 -12.29 2.77 9.31
CA GLU A 149 -13.54 3.48 9.63
C GLU A 149 -14.24 4.12 8.42
N PRO A 150 -13.56 4.75 7.45
CA PRO A 150 -14.23 5.27 6.25
C PRO A 150 -14.98 4.21 5.44
N MET A 151 -14.51 2.96 5.49
CA MET A 151 -15.11 1.83 4.77
C MET A 151 -16.08 1.01 5.64
N ALA A 152 -16.10 1.24 6.95
CA ALA A 152 -16.89 0.50 7.92
C ALA A 152 -18.39 0.37 7.55
N PRO A 153 -19.10 1.39 7.03
CA PRO A 153 -20.51 1.26 6.64
C PRO A 153 -20.78 0.24 5.52
N PHE A 154 -19.75 -0.10 4.74
CA PHE A 154 -19.87 -0.92 3.53
C PHE A 154 -19.34 -2.35 3.71
N MET A 155 -18.73 -2.68 4.85
CA MET A 155 -18.10 -3.97 5.08
C MET A 155 -18.91 -4.79 6.08
N ASP A 156 -19.20 -6.06 5.73
CA ASP A 156 -19.80 -6.99 6.69
C ASP A 156 -18.78 -7.33 7.79
N PHE A 157 -17.52 -7.54 7.41
CA PHE A 157 -16.39 -7.62 8.33
C PHE A 157 -15.08 -7.19 7.67
N VAL A 158 -14.07 -6.92 8.47
CA VAL A 158 -12.75 -6.44 8.05
C VAL A 158 -11.68 -7.35 8.65
N ALA A 159 -10.78 -7.83 7.80
CA ALA A 159 -9.60 -8.59 8.20
C ALA A 159 -8.47 -7.63 8.60
N VAL A 160 -8.32 -7.43 9.91
CA VAL A 160 -7.36 -6.50 10.52
C VAL A 160 -6.03 -7.22 10.74
N GLY A 161 -5.14 -7.13 9.75
CA GLY A 161 -3.75 -7.59 9.87
C GLY A 161 -3.28 -8.48 8.74
N GLU A 162 -2.37 -9.39 9.10
CA GLU A 162 -1.75 -10.35 8.17
C GLU A 162 -2.64 -11.60 8.04
N GLY A 163 -2.97 -11.94 6.80
CA GLY A 163 -4.06 -12.86 6.47
C GLY A 163 -3.64 -14.33 6.30
N GLU A 164 -2.34 -14.61 6.23
CA GLU A 164 -1.78 -15.93 5.88
C GLU A 164 -2.33 -17.07 6.76
N GLU A 165 -2.45 -16.84 8.07
CA GLU A 165 -3.08 -17.80 9.00
C GLU A 165 -4.60 -17.60 9.11
N LEU A 166 -5.06 -16.34 9.06
CA LEU A 166 -6.46 -15.96 9.30
C LEU A 166 -7.42 -16.57 8.27
N VAL A 167 -7.02 -16.67 7.00
CA VAL A 167 -7.90 -17.19 5.93
C VAL A 167 -8.43 -18.59 6.26
N ARG A 168 -7.61 -19.48 6.82
CA ARG A 168 -8.04 -20.84 7.16
C ARG A 168 -9.07 -20.84 8.29
N GLU A 169 -8.89 -19.99 9.30
CA GLU A 169 -9.84 -19.83 10.42
C GLU A 169 -11.19 -19.31 9.92
N LEU A 170 -11.18 -18.31 9.03
CA LEU A 170 -12.40 -17.72 8.45
C LEU A 170 -13.22 -18.73 7.66
N ILE A 171 -12.58 -19.52 6.78
CA ILE A 171 -13.31 -20.49 5.95
C ILE A 171 -13.83 -21.65 6.81
N ALA A 172 -13.05 -22.12 7.80
CA ALA A 172 -13.54 -23.13 8.74
C ALA A 172 -14.80 -22.64 9.46
N LEU A 173 -14.78 -21.41 9.97
CA LEU A 173 -15.91 -20.83 10.67
C LEU A 173 -17.16 -20.67 9.78
N TYR A 174 -16.97 -20.21 8.54
CA TYR A 174 -18.08 -20.06 7.59
C TYR A 174 -18.77 -21.39 7.27
N ARG A 175 -18.00 -22.49 7.19
CA ARG A 175 -18.57 -23.83 7.01
C ARG A 175 -19.27 -24.32 8.27
N ASP A 176 -18.71 -24.06 9.45
CA ASP A 176 -19.30 -24.47 10.72
C ASP A 176 -20.64 -23.78 10.99
N THR A 177 -20.90 -22.63 10.37
CA THR A 177 -22.21 -21.95 10.40
C THR A 177 -23.10 -22.32 9.21
N ALA A 178 -22.72 -23.32 8.41
CA ALA A 178 -23.40 -23.72 7.19
C ALA A 178 -23.64 -22.56 6.19
N GLY A 179 -22.76 -21.55 6.23
CA GLY A 179 -22.87 -20.35 5.42
C GLY A 179 -23.93 -19.34 5.88
N ASP A 180 -24.55 -19.55 7.05
CA ASP A 180 -25.50 -18.60 7.63
C ASP A 180 -24.80 -17.28 7.98
N ARG A 181 -25.28 -16.17 7.40
CA ARG A 181 -24.68 -14.83 7.51
C ARG A 181 -24.66 -14.35 8.96
N ASP A 182 -25.77 -14.42 9.65
CA ASP A 182 -25.91 -13.81 10.98
C ASP A 182 -25.13 -14.62 12.02
N ALA A 183 -25.23 -15.95 12.00
CA ALA A 183 -24.45 -16.82 12.86
C ALA A 183 -22.94 -16.71 12.57
N PHE A 184 -22.55 -16.53 11.30
CA PHE A 184 -21.15 -16.28 10.94
C PHE A 184 -20.66 -14.94 11.51
N LEU A 185 -21.39 -13.85 11.29
CA LEU A 185 -20.98 -12.51 11.74
C LEU A 185 -20.94 -12.39 13.27
N GLU A 186 -21.84 -13.06 13.98
CA GLU A 186 -21.79 -13.17 15.44
C GLU A 186 -20.50 -13.86 15.90
N ARG A 187 -20.19 -15.04 15.35
CA ARG A 187 -19.03 -15.83 15.79
C ARG A 187 -17.70 -15.25 15.33
N VAL A 188 -17.64 -14.67 14.13
CA VAL A 188 -16.40 -14.16 13.54
C VAL A 188 -15.89 -12.92 14.27
N GLY A 189 -16.77 -12.14 14.90
CA GLY A 189 -16.41 -10.98 15.71
C GLY A 189 -15.53 -11.30 16.92
N ALA A 190 -15.53 -12.57 17.38
CA ALA A 190 -14.66 -13.04 18.45
C ALA A 190 -13.26 -13.49 17.97
N VAL A 191 -13.04 -13.59 16.65
CA VAL A 191 -11.76 -14.02 16.08
C VAL A 191 -10.77 -12.87 16.12
N ALA A 192 -9.57 -13.10 16.68
CA ALA A 192 -8.52 -12.09 16.71
C ALA A 192 -8.12 -11.67 15.29
N GLY A 193 -8.04 -10.36 15.04
CA GLY A 193 -7.81 -9.80 13.71
C GLY A 193 -9.07 -9.67 12.85
N VAL A 194 -10.26 -9.77 13.43
CA VAL A 194 -11.52 -9.47 12.73
C VAL A 194 -12.23 -8.30 13.42
N TYR A 195 -12.68 -7.36 12.59
CA TYR A 195 -13.54 -6.26 13.00
C TYR A 195 -14.88 -6.39 12.27
N VAL A 196 -15.99 -6.41 13.00
CA VAL A 196 -17.35 -6.43 12.45
C VAL A 196 -17.99 -5.06 12.71
N PRO A 197 -18.00 -4.12 11.74
CA PRO A 197 -18.43 -2.75 11.96
C PRO A 197 -19.84 -2.62 12.56
N GLY A 198 -20.76 -3.49 12.14
CA GLY A 198 -22.13 -3.54 12.64
C GLY A 198 -22.25 -3.84 14.14
N GLN A 199 -21.16 -4.22 14.82
CA GLN A 199 -21.14 -4.47 16.26
C GLN A 199 -20.64 -3.27 17.08
N TYR A 200 -20.47 -2.08 16.49
CA TYR A 200 -19.92 -0.91 17.20
C TYR A 200 -20.72 0.37 16.93
N ASP A 201 -21.15 1.04 18.00
CA ASP A 201 -21.74 2.37 17.95
C ASP A 201 -20.69 3.45 18.27
N ILE A 202 -20.76 4.61 17.60
CA ILE A 202 -19.86 5.74 17.86
C ILE A 202 -20.64 6.86 18.52
N ALA A 203 -20.13 7.31 19.66
CA ALA A 203 -20.55 8.55 20.28
C ALA A 203 -19.61 9.68 19.87
N TYR A 204 -20.16 10.87 19.70
CA TYR A 204 -19.43 12.08 19.32
C TYR A 204 -19.61 13.18 20.36
N HIS A 205 -18.61 14.04 20.47
CA HIS A 205 -18.72 15.31 21.15
C HIS A 205 -19.51 16.32 20.29
N PRO A 206 -19.99 17.44 20.86
CA PRO A 206 -20.70 18.48 20.10
C PRO A 206 -19.88 19.10 18.96
N ASP A 207 -18.55 19.10 19.08
CA ASP A 207 -17.62 19.57 18.04
C ASP A 207 -17.40 18.55 16.91
N GLY A 208 -18.05 17.39 16.99
CA GLY A 208 -17.96 16.31 16.02
C GLY A 208 -16.76 15.37 16.22
N THR A 209 -15.90 15.57 17.21
CA THR A 209 -14.82 14.62 17.51
C THR A 209 -15.37 13.32 18.14
N PRO A 210 -14.79 12.14 17.86
CA PRO A 210 -15.23 10.90 18.49
C PRO A 210 -15.02 10.96 20.02
N SER A 211 -16.05 10.64 20.80
CA SER A 211 -15.96 10.55 22.26
C SER A 211 -15.79 9.10 22.72
N ALA A 212 -16.55 8.18 22.12
CA ALA A 212 -16.47 6.76 22.42
C ALA A 212 -16.77 5.86 21.23
N VAL A 213 -16.14 4.68 21.24
CA VAL A 213 -16.50 3.53 20.40
C VAL A 213 -17.05 2.48 21.35
N LEU A 214 -18.33 2.12 21.19
CA LEU A 214 -19.09 1.28 22.11
C LEU A 214 -19.35 -0.08 21.45
N PRO A 215 -18.71 -1.18 21.91
CA PRO A 215 -18.98 -2.50 21.37
C PRO A 215 -20.38 -3.01 21.78
N ARG A 216 -21.00 -3.78 20.90
CA ARG A 216 -22.27 -4.49 21.08
C ARG A 216 -22.06 -6.01 21.03
N ALA A 217 -23.05 -6.77 21.52
CA ALA A 217 -23.18 -8.21 21.27
C ALA A 217 -21.89 -9.03 21.50
N GLY A 218 -21.15 -8.74 22.57
CA GLY A 218 -19.93 -9.49 22.91
C GLY A 218 -18.69 -9.14 22.07
N ALA A 219 -18.77 -8.15 21.19
CA ALA A 219 -17.63 -7.66 20.43
C ALA A 219 -16.51 -7.13 21.36
N PRO A 220 -15.24 -7.29 20.98
CA PRO A 220 -14.13 -6.85 21.82
C PRO A 220 -14.10 -5.32 21.91
N ALA A 221 -13.79 -4.78 23.09
CA ALA A 221 -13.60 -3.33 23.24
C ALA A 221 -12.41 -2.79 22.44
N VAL A 222 -11.42 -3.65 22.15
CA VAL A 222 -10.26 -3.36 21.32
C VAL A 222 -10.05 -4.50 20.34
N VAL A 223 -10.07 -4.20 19.04
CA VAL A 223 -9.77 -5.19 17.99
C VAL A 223 -8.26 -5.32 17.85
N VAL A 224 -7.73 -6.49 18.19
CA VAL A 224 -6.29 -6.76 18.10
C VAL A 224 -5.94 -7.23 16.70
N LYS A 225 -4.99 -6.55 16.05
CA LYS A 225 -4.50 -6.89 14.72
C LYS A 225 -3.82 -8.27 14.69
N ARG A 226 -4.16 -9.10 13.71
CA ARG A 226 -3.46 -10.37 13.45
C ARG A 226 -2.05 -10.10 12.92
N ARG A 227 -1.08 -10.85 13.44
CA ARG A 227 0.32 -10.83 13.01
C ARG A 227 0.76 -12.27 12.78
N LEU A 228 1.48 -12.50 11.70
CA LEU A 228 2.15 -13.75 11.37
C LEU A 228 3.41 -13.90 12.23
N PRO A 229 3.45 -14.79 13.23
CA PRO A 229 4.59 -14.86 14.13
C PRO A 229 5.87 -15.34 13.43
N ASP A 230 5.76 -16.39 12.62
CA ASP A 230 6.86 -16.98 11.87
C ASP A 230 6.66 -16.81 10.37
N VAL A 231 7.40 -15.87 9.79
CA VAL A 231 7.36 -15.59 8.35
C VAL A 231 7.87 -16.78 7.53
N ASN A 232 8.77 -17.62 8.03
CA ASN A 232 9.35 -18.73 7.26
C ASN A 232 8.33 -19.83 6.92
N ARG A 233 7.20 -19.92 7.64
CA ARG A 233 6.15 -20.91 7.40
C ARG A 233 5.36 -20.68 6.11
N PHE A 234 5.41 -19.47 5.57
CA PHE A 234 4.62 -19.08 4.41
C PHE A 234 5.51 -18.42 3.38
N GLU A 235 5.44 -18.90 2.15
CA GLU A 235 6.16 -18.29 1.05
C GLU A 235 5.36 -17.11 0.47
N THR A 236 6.06 -16.00 0.19
CA THR A 236 5.46 -14.79 -0.39
C THR A 236 6.23 -14.42 -1.65
N ILE A 237 5.74 -14.94 -2.78
CA ILE A 237 6.34 -14.75 -4.11
C ILE A 237 5.28 -14.40 -5.16
N SER A 238 5.72 -13.87 -6.30
CA SER A 238 4.86 -13.68 -7.47
C SER A 238 4.58 -15.04 -8.14
N LEU A 239 3.56 -15.75 -7.65
CA LEU A 239 3.18 -17.07 -8.12
C LEU A 239 2.51 -17.05 -9.50
N VAL A 240 1.60 -16.11 -9.71
CA VAL A 240 0.99 -15.90 -11.02
C VAL A 240 1.86 -14.90 -11.78
N LYS A 241 2.43 -15.36 -12.89
CA LYS A 241 3.25 -14.55 -13.78
C LYS A 241 2.44 -14.10 -14.97
N THR A 242 2.63 -12.85 -15.37
CA THR A 242 1.97 -12.24 -16.53
C THR A 242 2.83 -11.09 -17.04
N PRO A 243 2.98 -10.91 -18.37
CA PRO A 243 3.74 -9.80 -18.93
C PRO A 243 3.10 -8.44 -18.64
N GLN A 244 1.82 -8.40 -18.26
CA GLN A 244 1.08 -7.16 -17.99
C GLN A 244 1.28 -6.62 -16.57
N ALA A 245 1.95 -7.35 -15.67
CA ALA A 245 2.31 -6.85 -14.35
C ALA A 245 3.53 -5.90 -14.46
N GLU A 246 3.57 -4.85 -13.64
CA GLU A 246 4.67 -3.85 -13.62
C GLU A 246 6.07 -4.50 -13.48
N TYR A 247 6.13 -5.61 -12.76
CA TYR A 247 7.36 -6.39 -12.55
C TYR A 247 7.26 -7.82 -13.11
N GLY A 248 6.38 -8.07 -14.08
CA GLY A 248 6.07 -9.40 -14.61
C GLY A 248 7.26 -10.15 -15.25
N HIS A 249 8.34 -9.44 -15.57
CA HIS A 249 9.59 -10.00 -16.07
C HIS A 249 10.55 -10.50 -14.97
N MET A 250 10.19 -10.35 -13.69
CA MET A 250 10.97 -10.78 -12.53
C MET A 250 10.14 -11.72 -11.67
N ALA A 251 10.80 -12.69 -11.03
CA ALA A 251 10.19 -13.37 -9.89
C ALA A 251 10.40 -12.53 -8.64
N LEU A 252 9.30 -12.05 -8.05
CA LEU A 252 9.33 -11.26 -6.83
C LEU A 252 9.40 -12.17 -5.61
N LEU A 253 10.22 -11.81 -4.63
CA LEU A 253 10.46 -12.56 -3.40
C LEU A 253 10.46 -11.61 -2.20
N GLU A 254 9.54 -11.80 -1.26
CA GLU A 254 9.54 -11.07 0.02
C GLU A 254 10.70 -11.54 0.90
N VAL A 255 11.49 -10.63 1.48
CA VAL A 255 12.62 -10.98 2.38
C VAL A 255 12.27 -10.87 3.87
N GLY A 256 11.12 -10.28 4.19
CA GLY A 256 10.65 -10.11 5.56
C GLY A 256 9.54 -9.06 5.66
N LYS A 257 9.00 -8.92 6.88
CA LYS A 257 7.89 -8.00 7.20
C LYS A 257 8.32 -6.96 8.23
N GLY A 258 7.95 -5.71 7.98
CA GLY A 258 8.21 -4.56 8.86
C GLY A 258 9.58 -3.92 8.70
N CYS A 259 9.74 -2.73 9.30
CA CYS A 259 10.98 -1.94 9.27
C CYS A 259 11.38 -1.43 10.67
N GLY A 260 12.67 -1.51 10.98
CA GLY A 260 13.22 -1.15 12.29
C GLY A 260 13.52 0.35 12.47
N ARG A 261 13.64 1.11 11.37
CA ARG A 261 14.17 2.50 11.38
C ARG A 261 13.31 3.50 12.15
N GLY A 262 11.99 3.35 12.07
CA GLY A 262 11.05 4.18 12.84
C GLY A 262 10.91 5.62 12.39
N CYS A 263 11.01 5.88 11.09
CA CYS A 263 10.70 7.19 10.50
C CYS A 263 9.32 7.67 10.98
N ARG A 264 9.21 8.95 11.36
CA ARG A 264 8.03 9.53 12.03
C ARG A 264 6.81 9.69 11.13
N PHE A 265 7.00 9.61 9.81
CA PHE A 265 5.94 9.67 8.80
C PHE A 265 5.48 8.29 8.31
N CYS A 266 6.27 7.24 8.52
CA CYS A 266 6.13 6.00 7.78
C CYS A 266 5.14 5.06 8.47
N LEU A 267 3.93 4.93 7.89
CA LEU A 267 2.90 4.00 8.34
C LEU A 267 3.45 2.57 8.47
N GLU A 268 4.08 2.06 7.40
CA GLU A 268 4.61 0.69 7.34
C GLU A 268 5.61 0.41 8.45
N GLY A 269 6.50 1.38 8.72
CA GLY A 269 7.50 1.33 9.79
C GLY A 269 6.91 1.32 11.19
N GLN A 270 5.62 1.57 11.36
CA GLN A 270 4.90 1.46 12.64
C GLN A 270 4.03 0.21 12.68
N VAL A 271 3.11 0.05 11.70
CA VAL A 271 2.06 -0.97 11.77
C VAL A 271 2.54 -2.39 11.48
N TYR A 272 3.70 -2.62 10.86
CA TYR A 272 4.18 -4.00 10.61
C TYR A 272 5.15 -4.53 11.68
N ARG A 273 5.35 -3.79 12.78
CA ARG A 273 6.26 -4.21 13.84
C ARG A 273 5.71 -5.40 14.67
N PRO A 274 6.61 -6.25 15.22
CA PRO A 274 8.08 -6.21 15.12
C PRO A 274 8.59 -6.65 13.74
N VAL A 275 9.84 -6.29 13.44
CA VAL A 275 10.53 -6.72 12.21
C VAL A 275 10.76 -8.23 12.26
N ARG A 276 10.41 -8.92 11.19
CA ARG A 276 10.59 -10.37 11.03
C ARG A 276 11.28 -10.62 9.70
N HIS A 277 12.46 -11.23 9.76
CA HIS A 277 13.25 -11.58 8.58
C HIS A 277 13.06 -13.05 8.24
N ARG A 278 13.01 -13.35 6.95
CA ARG A 278 13.10 -14.73 6.46
C ARG A 278 14.54 -15.21 6.55
N SER A 279 14.74 -16.49 6.80
CA SER A 279 16.09 -17.06 6.85
C SER A 279 16.69 -17.18 5.45
N VAL A 280 18.01 -17.04 5.33
CA VAL A 280 18.72 -17.27 4.06
C VAL A 280 18.50 -18.69 3.55
N ALA A 281 18.38 -19.68 4.44
CA ALA A 281 18.11 -21.06 4.07
C ALA A 281 16.75 -21.19 3.36
N THR A 282 15.68 -20.69 3.99
CA THR A 282 14.32 -20.69 3.39
C THR A 282 14.28 -19.92 2.07
N LEU A 283 14.89 -18.74 2.02
CA LEU A 283 14.95 -17.97 0.77
C LEU A 283 15.78 -18.70 -0.30
N GLY A 284 16.84 -19.41 0.09
CA GLY A 284 17.69 -20.17 -0.83
C GLY A 284 16.99 -21.36 -1.46
N GLU A 285 16.15 -22.06 -0.71
CA GLU A 285 15.26 -23.09 -1.26
C GLU A 285 14.30 -22.52 -2.31
N THR A 286 13.69 -21.36 -2.00
CA THR A 286 12.83 -20.64 -2.94
C THR A 286 13.59 -20.21 -4.19
N VAL A 287 14.78 -19.62 -4.04
CA VAL A 287 15.63 -19.17 -5.16
C VAL A 287 16.05 -20.34 -6.04
N ALA A 288 16.50 -21.46 -5.45
CA ALA A 288 16.89 -22.65 -6.19
C ALA A 288 15.72 -23.23 -7.00
N ARG A 289 14.52 -23.25 -6.42
CA ARG A 289 13.31 -23.68 -7.13
C ARG A 289 12.91 -22.72 -8.24
N LEU A 290 12.98 -21.41 -8.01
CA LEU A 290 12.68 -20.40 -9.04
C LEU A 290 13.70 -20.47 -10.20
N ALA A 291 14.97 -20.79 -9.92
CA ALA A 291 16.01 -20.94 -10.94
C ALA A 291 15.78 -22.12 -11.91
N GLN A 292 14.96 -23.10 -11.53
CA GLN A 292 14.63 -24.24 -12.40
C GLN A 292 13.75 -23.83 -13.58
N ASP A 293 13.05 -22.71 -13.50
CA ASP A 293 12.26 -22.15 -14.59
C ASP A 293 13.14 -21.20 -15.43
N PRO A 294 13.49 -21.53 -16.68
CA PRO A 294 14.34 -20.69 -17.52
C PRO A 294 13.76 -19.30 -17.83
N ALA A 295 12.45 -19.09 -17.61
CA ALA A 295 11.82 -17.78 -17.72
C ALA A 295 12.24 -16.85 -16.56
N ASN A 296 12.65 -17.40 -15.42
CA ASN A 296 13.22 -16.63 -14.32
C ASN A 296 14.70 -16.35 -14.58
N ARG A 297 14.99 -15.13 -15.04
CA ARG A 297 16.38 -14.63 -15.11
C ARG A 297 16.73 -13.71 -13.95
N ARG A 298 15.71 -13.14 -13.28
CA ARG A 298 15.88 -12.05 -12.31
C ARG A 298 14.95 -12.21 -11.12
N ILE A 299 15.49 -12.02 -9.93
CA ILE A 299 14.77 -12.00 -8.65
C ILE A 299 14.62 -10.55 -8.17
N GLY A 300 13.38 -10.10 -8.00
CA GLY A 300 13.08 -8.82 -7.36
C GLY A 300 12.84 -9.00 -5.87
N LEU A 301 13.70 -8.46 -5.01
CA LEU A 301 13.49 -8.49 -3.57
C LEU A 301 12.46 -7.45 -3.14
N VAL A 302 11.51 -7.88 -2.30
CA VAL A 302 10.43 -7.04 -1.78
C VAL A 302 10.48 -7.01 -0.26
N GLY A 303 10.29 -5.83 0.33
CA GLY A 303 10.21 -5.63 1.77
C GLY A 303 10.23 -4.15 2.13
N ALA A 304 9.85 -3.83 3.37
CA ALA A 304 9.77 -2.46 3.88
C ALA A 304 11.09 -1.68 3.79
N CYS A 305 12.21 -2.38 3.96
CA CYS A 305 13.56 -1.86 3.75
C CYS A 305 14.51 -3.01 3.41
N VAL A 306 14.59 -3.38 2.13
CA VAL A 306 15.41 -4.51 1.67
C VAL A 306 16.89 -4.32 2.00
N SER A 307 17.40 -3.09 1.95
CA SER A 307 18.80 -2.78 2.29
C SER A 307 19.15 -3.03 3.75
N ASP A 308 18.16 -3.17 4.63
CA ASP A 308 18.38 -3.49 6.05
C ASP A 308 18.19 -4.98 6.36
N TYR A 309 17.98 -5.82 5.34
CA TYR A 309 17.98 -7.27 5.52
C TYR A 309 19.37 -7.72 6.01
N PRO A 310 19.50 -8.30 7.23
CA PRO A 310 20.80 -8.50 7.87
C PRO A 310 21.79 -9.35 7.06
N TRP A 311 21.27 -10.25 6.23
CA TRP A 311 22.05 -11.21 5.44
C TRP A 311 21.98 -10.95 3.94
N ILE A 312 21.82 -9.68 3.52
CA ILE A 312 21.69 -9.32 2.10
C ILE A 312 22.89 -9.79 1.26
N GLY A 313 24.11 -9.72 1.82
CA GLY A 313 25.32 -10.21 1.16
C GLY A 313 25.33 -11.72 0.94
N ASP A 314 24.77 -12.50 1.87
CA ASP A 314 24.70 -13.96 1.71
C ASP A 314 23.58 -14.36 0.76
N LEU A 315 22.44 -13.66 0.82
CA LEU A 315 21.35 -13.85 -0.15
C LEU A 315 21.80 -13.50 -1.58
N LEU A 316 22.60 -12.45 -1.74
CA LEU A 316 23.24 -12.10 -3.01
C LEU A 316 24.04 -13.27 -3.58
N LYS A 317 24.92 -13.89 -2.78
CA LYS A 317 25.70 -15.05 -3.20
C LYS A 317 24.82 -16.23 -3.59
N VAL A 318 23.73 -16.46 -2.86
CA VAL A 318 22.77 -17.55 -3.15
C VAL A 318 22.08 -17.31 -4.51
N VAL A 319 21.66 -16.09 -4.80
CA VAL A 319 21.06 -15.71 -6.09
C VAL A 319 22.07 -15.89 -7.23
N GLU A 320 23.30 -15.39 -7.07
CA GLU A 320 24.36 -15.52 -8.08
C GLU A 320 24.78 -16.98 -8.31
N ALA A 321 24.89 -17.80 -7.26
CA ALA A 321 25.23 -19.22 -7.36
C ALA A 321 24.19 -20.04 -8.14
N ASN A 322 22.94 -19.56 -8.18
CA ASN A 322 21.87 -20.15 -8.98
C ASN A 322 21.74 -19.52 -10.38
N GLY A 323 22.68 -18.66 -10.79
CA GLY A 323 22.72 -18.05 -12.13
C GLY A 323 21.65 -16.98 -12.36
N LEU A 324 21.08 -16.41 -11.30
CA LEU A 324 20.02 -15.40 -11.36
C LEU A 324 20.57 -13.98 -11.11
N GLU A 325 19.91 -12.98 -11.68
CA GLU A 325 20.19 -11.56 -11.42
C GLU A 325 19.38 -11.03 -10.23
N LEU A 326 19.95 -10.11 -9.45
CA LEU A 326 19.23 -9.44 -8.37
C LEU A 326 18.60 -8.11 -8.82
N SER A 327 17.40 -7.81 -8.31
CA SER A 327 16.77 -6.51 -8.43
C SER A 327 16.13 -6.02 -7.14
N ILE A 328 16.25 -4.71 -6.90
CA ILE A 328 15.64 -4.00 -5.78
C ILE A 328 15.06 -2.68 -6.29
N SER A 329 13.86 -2.30 -5.83
CA SER A 329 13.15 -1.11 -6.30
C SER A 329 13.68 0.20 -5.71
N SER A 330 14.07 0.20 -4.43
CA SER A 330 14.61 1.36 -3.72
C SER A 330 15.48 0.97 -2.52
N LEU A 331 16.44 1.85 -2.17
CA LEU A 331 17.44 1.59 -1.14
C LEU A 331 17.64 2.81 -0.25
N ARG A 332 18.05 2.59 1.01
CA ARG A 332 18.48 3.67 1.90
C ARG A 332 19.93 4.03 1.57
N ALA A 333 20.22 5.32 1.41
CA ALA A 333 21.52 5.80 0.91
C ALA A 333 22.70 5.35 1.78
N ASP A 334 22.50 5.26 3.08
CA ASP A 334 23.49 4.87 4.09
C ASP A 334 23.45 3.39 4.48
N SER A 335 22.63 2.59 3.79
CA SER A 335 22.74 1.13 3.77
C SER A 335 23.34 0.63 2.45
N LEU A 336 23.83 1.53 1.58
CA LEU A 336 24.48 1.17 0.33
C LEU A 336 25.93 0.76 0.59
N THR A 337 26.29 -0.42 0.08
CA THR A 337 27.66 -0.94 0.08
C THR A 337 28.14 -1.09 -1.36
N ASP A 338 29.46 -1.05 -1.57
CA ASP A 338 30.06 -1.26 -2.90
C ASP A 338 29.59 -2.58 -3.55
N ASP A 339 29.64 -3.70 -2.82
CA ASP A 339 29.22 -5.02 -3.31
C ASP A 339 27.78 -5.05 -3.79
N LEU A 340 26.86 -4.44 -3.04
CA LEU A 340 25.44 -4.35 -3.40
C LEU A 340 25.23 -3.54 -4.69
N VAL A 341 25.89 -2.39 -4.82
CA VAL A 341 25.77 -1.54 -6.02
C VAL A 341 26.39 -2.24 -7.23
N ALA A 342 27.54 -2.90 -7.04
CA ALA A 342 28.19 -3.72 -8.05
C ALA A 342 27.28 -4.86 -8.54
N ALA A 343 26.62 -5.57 -7.62
CA ALA A 343 25.70 -6.64 -7.96
C ALA A 343 24.47 -6.14 -8.74
N LEU A 344 23.89 -5.01 -8.34
CA LEU A 344 22.79 -4.38 -9.07
C LEU A 344 23.22 -3.93 -10.48
N ALA A 345 24.41 -3.35 -10.61
CA ALA A 345 24.95 -2.97 -11.92
C ALA A 345 25.16 -4.19 -12.83
N ARG A 346 25.72 -5.30 -12.29
CA ARG A 346 25.82 -6.59 -13.02
C ARG A 346 24.46 -7.14 -13.41
N GLY A 347 23.46 -7.01 -12.53
CA GLY A 347 22.06 -7.34 -12.79
C GLY A 347 21.37 -6.38 -13.77
N GLY A 348 22.09 -5.46 -14.41
CA GLY A 348 21.56 -4.59 -15.46
C GLY A 348 20.69 -3.43 -14.94
N HIS A 349 20.83 -3.04 -13.67
CA HIS A 349 20.13 -1.85 -13.15
C HIS A 349 20.52 -0.61 -13.92
N ARG A 350 19.53 -0.01 -14.56
CA ARG A 350 19.70 1.28 -15.26
C ARG A 350 19.42 2.47 -14.36
N THR A 351 18.71 2.27 -13.25
CA THR A 351 18.34 3.33 -12.31
C THR A 351 18.51 2.84 -10.89
N LEU A 352 19.32 3.54 -10.10
CA LEU A 352 19.32 3.37 -8.65
C LEU A 352 18.34 4.37 -8.03
N THR A 353 17.59 3.97 -7.00
CA THR A 353 16.68 4.86 -6.28
C THR A 353 17.10 5.00 -4.83
N VAL A 354 17.27 6.24 -4.37
CA VAL A 354 17.50 6.58 -2.95
C VAL A 354 16.44 7.57 -2.46
N ALA A 355 16.24 7.66 -1.15
CA ALA A 355 15.19 8.52 -0.59
C ALA A 355 15.76 9.47 0.47
N PRO A 356 16.17 10.69 0.09
CA PRO A 356 16.54 11.74 1.04
C PRO A 356 15.36 12.22 1.90
N GLU A 357 14.14 12.21 1.37
CA GLU A 357 12.90 12.76 1.96
C GLU A 357 12.85 14.29 2.10
N ALA A 358 13.96 14.95 2.43
CA ALA A 358 14.02 16.40 2.61
C ALA A 358 15.32 17.00 2.09
N GLY A 359 15.30 18.30 1.77
CA GLY A 359 16.46 19.05 1.26
C GLY A 359 17.56 19.26 2.30
N THR A 360 17.19 19.50 3.56
CA THR A 360 18.15 19.77 4.65
C THR A 360 18.33 18.55 5.57
N GLU A 361 19.52 18.44 6.19
CA GLU A 361 19.76 17.45 7.24
C GLU A 361 18.85 17.67 8.46
N ARG A 362 18.52 18.93 8.77
CA ARG A 362 17.62 19.29 9.87
C ARG A 362 16.27 18.62 9.71
N LEU A 363 15.60 18.80 8.58
CA LEU A 363 14.28 18.19 8.35
C LEU A 363 14.38 16.66 8.22
N ARG A 364 15.47 16.13 7.66
CA ARG A 364 15.75 14.68 7.65
C ARG A 364 15.85 14.08 9.05
N ARG A 365 16.51 14.79 9.99
CA ARG A 365 16.49 14.43 11.42
C ARG A 365 15.09 14.54 12.00
N ALA A 366 14.37 15.63 11.70
CA ALA A 366 13.03 15.89 12.25
C ALA A 366 12.00 14.83 11.85
N VAL A 367 12.16 14.19 10.69
CA VAL A 367 11.32 13.05 10.27
C VAL A 367 11.89 11.68 10.65
N ARG A 368 12.98 11.67 11.41
CA ARG A 368 13.75 10.49 11.87
C ARG A 368 14.26 9.62 10.73
N LYS A 369 14.72 10.28 9.67
CA LYS A 369 15.45 9.66 8.55
C LYS A 369 16.82 10.31 8.46
N VAL A 370 17.67 10.03 9.44
CA VAL A 370 18.99 10.64 9.61
C VAL A 370 19.95 10.16 8.53
N ILE A 371 19.90 10.83 7.37
CA ILE A 371 20.80 10.66 6.25
C ILE A 371 21.54 11.98 6.08
N SER A 372 22.86 11.95 6.12
CA SER A 372 23.72 13.12 5.87
C SER A 372 23.86 13.42 4.38
N ASP A 373 24.23 14.64 4.03
CA ASP A 373 24.60 14.99 2.66
C ASP A 373 25.78 14.13 2.16
N GLU A 374 26.76 13.85 3.02
CA GLU A 374 27.91 13.00 2.67
C GLU A 374 27.52 11.56 2.32
N GLN A 375 26.52 10.99 3.00
CA GLN A 375 25.99 9.67 2.64
C GLN A 375 25.27 9.70 1.28
N LEU A 376 24.60 10.80 0.93
CA LEU A 376 24.00 10.98 -0.40
C LEU A 376 25.08 11.12 -1.48
N TYR A 377 26.18 11.82 -1.19
CA TYR A 377 27.32 11.94 -2.11
C TYR A 377 28.03 10.61 -2.32
N THR A 378 28.24 9.85 -1.25
CA THR A 378 28.78 8.49 -1.32
C THR A 378 27.91 7.61 -2.23
N ALA A 379 26.57 7.72 -2.12
CA ALA A 379 25.66 7.02 -3.02
C ALA A 379 25.83 7.46 -4.49
N CYS A 380 26.01 8.75 -4.75
CA CYS A 380 26.32 9.27 -6.09
C CYS A 380 27.64 8.71 -6.64
N ASP A 381 28.67 8.64 -5.81
CA ASP A 381 29.98 8.12 -6.20
C ASP A 381 29.92 6.62 -6.53
N LEU A 382 29.20 5.82 -5.75
CA LEU A 382 28.98 4.39 -6.04
C LEU A 382 28.22 4.19 -7.36
N VAL A 383 27.15 4.96 -7.58
CA VAL A 383 26.38 4.92 -8.85
C VAL A 383 27.28 5.19 -10.05
N ARG A 384 28.14 6.21 -9.94
CA ARG A 384 29.10 6.57 -10.99
C ARG A 384 30.16 5.50 -11.16
N GLN A 385 30.76 5.01 -10.08
CA GLN A 385 31.82 4.00 -10.10
C GLN A 385 31.40 2.74 -10.85
N HIS A 386 30.17 2.28 -10.61
CA HIS A 386 29.60 1.08 -11.23
C HIS A 386 28.84 1.36 -12.53
N GLY A 387 28.88 2.60 -13.03
CA GLY A 387 28.33 2.97 -14.34
C GLY A 387 26.80 2.86 -14.45
N ILE A 388 26.07 3.03 -13.34
CA ILE A 388 24.61 3.07 -13.37
C ILE A 388 24.17 4.44 -13.94
N PRO A 389 23.44 4.48 -15.08
CA PRO A 389 23.28 5.71 -15.84
C PRO A 389 22.24 6.69 -15.26
N ASN A 390 21.39 6.26 -14.32
CA ASN A 390 20.35 7.12 -13.75
C ASN A 390 20.29 6.98 -12.23
N LEU A 391 19.99 8.09 -11.57
CA LEU A 391 19.67 8.14 -10.14
C LEU A 391 18.28 8.75 -9.97
N LYS A 392 17.42 8.11 -9.19
CA LYS A 392 16.12 8.64 -8.77
C LYS A 392 16.17 8.93 -7.27
N THR A 393 15.65 10.08 -6.86
CA THR A 393 15.60 10.52 -5.46
C THR A 393 14.17 10.78 -5.04
N TYR A 394 13.77 10.33 -3.85
CA TYR A 394 12.45 10.62 -3.27
C TYR A 394 12.51 11.76 -2.26
N PHE A 395 11.66 12.77 -2.47
CA PHE A 395 11.44 13.88 -1.56
C PHE A 395 9.96 13.98 -1.21
N MET A 396 9.70 14.53 -0.03
CA MET A 396 8.37 14.93 0.43
C MET A 396 8.33 16.44 0.66
N ILE A 397 7.18 17.05 0.43
CA ILE A 397 6.87 18.44 0.80
C ILE A 397 5.63 18.50 1.69
N GLY A 398 5.53 19.53 2.52
CA GLY A 398 4.44 19.68 3.50
C GLY A 398 4.67 18.88 4.79
N GLN A 399 5.92 18.51 5.08
CA GLN A 399 6.26 17.76 6.29
C GLN A 399 6.07 18.63 7.55
N PRO A 400 5.76 18.04 8.72
CA PRO A 400 5.70 18.81 9.96
C PRO A 400 7.06 19.46 10.24
N THR A 401 7.05 20.72 10.67
CA THR A 401 8.25 21.56 10.93
C THR A 401 9.06 21.96 9.69
N GLU A 402 8.54 21.71 8.47
CA GLU A 402 9.15 22.17 7.22
C GLU A 402 9.09 23.70 7.10
N THR A 403 10.21 24.30 6.72
CA THR A 403 10.36 25.74 6.45
C THR A 403 10.55 25.99 4.94
N ALA A 404 10.48 27.26 4.53
CA ALA A 404 10.78 27.64 3.15
C ALA A 404 12.22 27.24 2.75
N GLU A 405 13.18 27.37 3.67
CA GLU A 405 14.58 26.99 3.47
C GLU A 405 14.71 25.50 3.11
N ASP A 406 13.94 24.61 3.75
CA ASP A 406 14.02 23.18 3.44
C ASP A 406 13.55 22.85 2.03
N VAL A 407 12.53 23.57 1.56
CA VAL A 407 11.99 23.41 0.20
C VAL A 407 12.97 23.97 -0.83
N GLU A 408 13.57 25.12 -0.55
CA GLU A 408 14.62 25.73 -1.37
C GLU A 408 15.92 24.90 -1.39
N ALA A 409 16.21 24.16 -0.34
CA ALA A 409 17.38 23.28 -0.27
C ALA A 409 17.27 22.04 -1.18
N ILE A 410 16.07 21.64 -1.61
CA ILE A 410 15.88 20.48 -2.53
C ILE A 410 16.59 20.70 -3.88
N PRO A 411 16.33 21.78 -4.64
CA PRO A 411 17.06 22.04 -5.88
C PRO A 411 18.57 22.25 -5.66
N ASP A 412 18.98 22.79 -4.51
CA ASP A 412 20.40 22.98 -4.19
C ASP A 412 21.13 21.66 -3.90
N LEU A 413 20.51 20.75 -3.15
CA LEU A 413 21.00 19.40 -2.97
C LEU A 413 21.10 18.66 -4.32
N ALA A 414 20.07 18.78 -5.18
CA ALA A 414 20.11 18.18 -6.51
C ALA A 414 21.27 18.69 -7.37
N ARG A 415 21.62 19.98 -7.26
CA ARG A 415 22.80 20.57 -7.94
C ARG A 415 24.09 19.95 -7.45
N ARG A 416 24.31 19.89 -6.12
CA ARG A 416 25.50 19.29 -5.51
C ARG A 416 25.65 17.81 -5.86
N MET A 417 24.54 17.05 -5.84
CA MET A 417 24.54 15.65 -6.29
C MET A 417 24.92 15.53 -7.78
N LEU A 418 24.40 16.42 -8.62
CA LEU A 418 24.68 16.41 -10.05
C LEU A 418 26.14 16.75 -10.37
N GLU A 419 26.80 17.61 -9.58
CA GLU A 419 28.24 17.90 -9.70
C GLU A 419 29.09 16.64 -9.51
N ARG A 420 28.72 15.77 -8.55
CA ARG A 420 29.37 14.47 -8.34
C ARG A 420 29.09 13.49 -9.48
N LEU A 421 27.85 13.47 -9.97
CA LEU A 421 27.40 12.53 -11.01
C LEU A 421 27.89 12.88 -12.42
N ARG A 422 28.15 14.15 -12.73
CA ARG A 422 28.55 14.59 -14.09
C ARG A 422 29.98 14.22 -14.48
N VAL A 423 30.78 13.75 -13.54
CA VAL A 423 32.08 13.14 -13.83
C VAL A 423 31.85 11.86 -14.63
N LEU A 424 32.65 11.63 -15.67
CA LEU A 424 32.58 10.40 -16.46
C LEU A 424 32.73 9.17 -15.55
N ASP A 425 32.03 8.09 -15.89
CA ASP A 425 32.17 6.81 -15.19
C ASP A 425 33.52 6.14 -15.47
N SER A 426 33.77 4.99 -14.85
CA SER A 426 35.00 4.21 -15.03
C SER A 426 35.25 3.75 -16.47
N ALA A 427 34.23 3.76 -17.33
CA ALA A 427 34.29 3.44 -18.74
C ALA A 427 34.25 4.69 -19.65
N GLY A 428 34.38 5.90 -19.09
CA GLY A 428 34.36 7.16 -19.85
C GLY A 428 32.98 7.60 -20.32
N ARG A 429 31.89 7.02 -19.80
CA ARG A 429 30.52 7.34 -20.22
C ARG A 429 29.94 8.46 -19.34
N PRO A 430 29.15 9.39 -19.93
CA PRO A 430 28.52 10.44 -19.16
C PRO A 430 27.32 9.90 -18.36
N PHE A 431 27.05 10.54 -17.22
CA PHE A 431 25.82 10.28 -16.47
C PHE A 431 24.59 10.71 -17.27
N GLY A 432 23.55 9.87 -17.20
CA GLY A 432 22.29 10.11 -17.89
C GLY A 432 21.44 11.14 -17.16
N ARG A 433 20.62 10.68 -16.20
CA ARG A 433 19.54 11.49 -15.62
C ARG A 433 19.41 11.34 -14.12
N LEU A 434 19.27 12.49 -13.44
CA LEU A 434 18.83 12.60 -12.07
C LEU A 434 17.31 12.88 -12.06
N THR A 435 16.52 12.05 -11.39
CA THR A 435 15.06 12.24 -11.29
C THR A 435 14.66 12.54 -9.87
N LEU A 436 14.08 13.72 -9.63
CA LEU A 436 13.49 14.09 -8.34
C LEU A 436 12.01 13.68 -8.36
N SER A 437 11.64 12.69 -7.55
CA SER A 437 10.24 12.30 -7.33
C SER A 437 9.75 13.01 -6.08
N ILE A 438 8.82 13.94 -6.24
CA ILE A 438 8.28 14.75 -5.16
C ILE A 438 6.87 14.27 -4.83
N SER A 439 6.66 13.87 -3.57
CA SER A 439 5.35 13.49 -3.03
C SER A 439 4.89 14.52 -1.99
N SER A 440 3.59 14.61 -1.76
CA SER A 440 3.03 15.44 -0.70
C SER A 440 2.96 14.61 0.57
N PHE A 441 3.37 15.18 1.68
CA PHE A 441 3.23 14.52 2.97
C PHE A 441 1.75 14.44 3.36
N VAL A 442 1.26 13.22 3.58
CA VAL A 442 -0.07 12.94 4.11
C VAL A 442 0.07 12.35 5.50
N PRO A 443 -0.43 13.02 6.56
CA PRO A 443 -0.47 12.46 7.91
C PRO A 443 -1.19 11.10 7.93
N LYS A 444 -0.53 10.07 8.45
CA LYS A 444 -1.08 8.70 8.50
C LYS A 444 -1.42 8.28 9.93
N PRO A 445 -2.52 7.53 10.13
CA PRO A 445 -2.80 6.81 11.37
C PRO A 445 -1.57 6.04 11.89
N TRP A 446 -1.45 5.91 13.20
CA TRP A 446 -0.40 5.13 13.86
C TRP A 446 1.03 5.64 13.66
N THR A 447 1.19 6.86 13.14
CA THR A 447 2.48 7.52 13.02
C THR A 447 2.63 8.64 14.04
N PRO A 448 3.86 8.99 14.45
CA PRO A 448 4.08 10.18 15.28
C PRO A 448 3.49 11.47 14.67
N PHE A 449 3.33 11.53 13.36
CA PHE A 449 2.73 12.67 12.67
C PHE A 449 1.22 12.60 12.47
N GLN A 450 0.51 11.63 13.08
CA GLN A 450 -0.94 11.50 12.93
C GLN A 450 -1.75 12.72 13.43
N TRP A 451 -1.18 13.52 14.32
CA TRP A 451 -1.78 14.75 14.85
C TRP A 451 -1.47 16.00 14.03
N ALA A 452 -0.51 15.92 13.10
CA ALA A 452 -0.13 17.05 12.29
C ALA A 452 -1.26 17.43 11.31
N PRO A 453 -1.49 18.73 11.08
CA PRO A 453 -2.37 19.15 10.00
C PRO A 453 -1.76 18.76 8.64
N PHE A 454 -2.62 18.49 7.67
CA PHE A 454 -2.18 18.43 6.27
C PHE A 454 -1.97 19.87 5.78
N ASP A 455 -0.89 20.10 5.05
CA ASP A 455 -0.43 21.45 4.64
C ASP A 455 -1.40 22.16 3.67
N GLY A 456 -2.20 21.38 2.94
CA GLY A 456 -3.19 21.89 1.98
C GLY A 456 -2.66 21.93 0.54
N ALA A 457 -3.57 21.71 -0.43
CA ALA A 457 -3.20 21.56 -1.83
C ALA A 457 -2.54 22.81 -2.44
N ASP A 458 -2.95 24.00 -2.01
CA ASP A 458 -2.40 25.27 -2.54
C ASP A 458 -0.99 25.53 -2.03
N ALA A 459 -0.73 25.29 -0.73
CA ALA A 459 0.61 25.40 -0.14
C ALA A 459 1.59 24.41 -0.79
N LEU A 460 1.18 23.16 -0.96
CA LEU A 460 1.95 22.13 -1.67
C LEU A 460 2.24 22.51 -3.13
N SER A 461 1.25 23.08 -3.83
CA SER A 461 1.44 23.55 -5.21
C SER A 461 2.49 24.67 -5.29
N ALA A 462 2.44 25.62 -4.36
CA ALA A 462 3.44 26.70 -4.28
C ALA A 462 4.86 26.16 -4.03
N LYS A 463 5.01 25.17 -3.15
CA LYS A 463 6.29 24.49 -2.87
C LYS A 463 6.83 23.72 -4.09
N LEU A 464 5.96 23.01 -4.82
CA LEU A 464 6.34 22.35 -6.08
C LEU A 464 6.88 23.36 -7.10
N ASP A 465 6.26 24.53 -7.20
CA ASP A 465 6.69 25.57 -8.12
C ASP A 465 8.07 26.13 -7.77
N VAL A 466 8.39 26.27 -6.47
CA VAL A 466 9.74 26.64 -6.01
C VAL A 466 10.77 25.61 -6.53
N ILE A 467 10.52 24.32 -6.30
CA ILE A 467 11.43 23.23 -6.72
C ILE A 467 11.60 23.22 -8.24
N LYS A 468 10.50 23.27 -9.00
CA LYS A 468 10.52 23.28 -10.47
C LYS A 468 11.32 24.46 -11.03
N ARG A 469 11.14 25.66 -10.45
CA ARG A 469 11.92 26.84 -10.85
C ARG A 469 13.41 26.66 -10.52
N GLY A 470 13.73 26.14 -9.34
CA GLY A 470 15.10 25.93 -8.88
C GLY A 470 15.92 24.97 -9.76
N VAL A 471 15.30 23.93 -10.31
CA VAL A 471 16.00 22.97 -11.18
C VAL A 471 15.87 23.24 -12.68
N ARG A 472 15.13 24.29 -13.10
CA ARG A 472 14.81 24.56 -14.51
C ARG A 472 16.05 24.65 -15.42
N LYS A 473 17.18 25.12 -14.91
CA LYS A 473 18.44 25.26 -15.65
C LYS A 473 19.30 23.98 -15.67
N LEU A 474 18.89 22.92 -14.96
CA LEU A 474 19.62 21.67 -14.84
C LEU A 474 19.09 20.65 -15.87
N SER A 475 19.67 20.63 -17.07
CA SER A 475 19.20 19.80 -18.20
C SER A 475 19.15 18.28 -17.94
N ASN A 476 19.98 17.75 -17.03
CA ASN A 476 19.99 16.33 -16.64
C ASN A 476 18.99 16.01 -15.50
N VAL A 477 18.23 16.99 -15.02
CA VAL A 477 17.29 16.82 -13.91
C VAL A 477 15.86 16.76 -14.43
N ARG A 478 15.13 15.72 -14.02
CA ARG A 478 13.69 15.57 -14.25
C ARG A 478 12.95 15.64 -12.93
N VAL A 479 11.89 16.43 -12.86
CA VAL A 479 10.96 16.41 -11.73
C VAL A 479 9.75 15.56 -12.10
N LEU A 480 9.44 14.59 -11.25
CA LEU A 480 8.18 13.88 -11.21
C LEU A 480 7.46 14.32 -9.94
N HIS A 481 6.16 14.59 -10.02
CA HIS A 481 5.38 14.91 -8.84
C HIS A 481 3.98 14.36 -8.97
N GLU A 482 3.37 14.08 -7.82
CA GLU A 482 1.94 13.79 -7.75
C GLU A 482 1.08 15.06 -7.78
N ASN A 483 -0.22 14.90 -7.83
CA ASN A 483 -1.18 15.99 -7.80
C ASN A 483 -1.53 16.36 -6.34
N PRO A 484 -1.25 17.59 -5.87
CA PRO A 484 -1.56 17.99 -4.49
C PRO A 484 -3.05 17.87 -4.10
N ARG A 485 -3.96 17.92 -5.07
CA ARG A 485 -5.39 17.70 -4.83
C ARG A 485 -5.73 16.24 -4.55
N GLU A 486 -5.01 15.30 -5.16
CA GLU A 486 -5.13 13.87 -4.85
C GLU A 486 -4.58 13.58 -3.45
N ALA A 487 -3.49 14.24 -3.05
CA ALA A 487 -2.98 14.16 -1.69
C ALA A 487 -3.99 14.69 -0.64
N ALA A 488 -4.71 15.77 -0.95
CA ALA A 488 -5.77 16.27 -0.08
C ALA A 488 -6.92 15.26 0.09
N LEU A 489 -7.33 14.60 -1.02
CA LEU A 489 -8.30 13.51 -0.96
C LEU A 489 -7.77 12.33 -0.14
N GLN A 490 -6.52 11.92 -0.35
CA GLN A 490 -5.91 10.86 0.44
C GLN A 490 -5.84 11.23 1.93
N ALA A 491 -5.58 12.48 2.27
CA ALA A 491 -5.55 12.96 3.66
C ALA A 491 -6.93 12.89 4.33
N LEU A 492 -8.01 13.15 3.57
CA LEU A 492 -9.39 12.97 4.03
C LEU A 492 -9.69 11.49 4.27
N LEU A 493 -9.39 10.63 3.29
CA LEU A 493 -9.69 9.20 3.37
C LEU A 493 -8.85 8.49 4.43
N ALA A 494 -7.56 8.79 4.54
CA ALA A 494 -6.68 8.14 5.53
C ALA A 494 -7.05 8.46 6.98
N ARG A 495 -7.62 9.65 7.24
CA ARG A 495 -7.91 10.13 8.60
C ARG A 495 -9.39 10.32 8.92
N GLY A 496 -10.25 9.93 7.99
CA GLY A 496 -11.70 9.99 8.10
C GLY A 496 -12.24 9.02 9.16
N ASP A 497 -13.43 9.33 9.67
CA ASP A 497 -14.26 8.38 10.40
C ASP A 497 -15.37 7.83 9.48
N ARG A 498 -16.29 7.03 10.05
CA ARG A 498 -17.40 6.43 9.29
C ARG A 498 -18.31 7.41 8.55
N ARG A 499 -18.37 8.69 8.94
CA ARG A 499 -19.15 9.72 8.23
C ARG A 499 -18.51 10.12 6.90
N VAL A 500 -17.22 9.88 6.72
CA VAL A 500 -16.56 9.99 5.41
C VAL A 500 -17.07 8.91 4.44
N GLY A 501 -17.70 7.84 4.96
CA GLY A 501 -18.45 6.89 4.15
C GLY A 501 -19.54 7.55 3.29
N ASP A 502 -20.27 8.53 3.83
CA ASP A 502 -21.32 9.23 3.08
C ASP A 502 -20.74 9.99 1.87
N PHE A 503 -19.56 10.62 2.04
CA PHE A 503 -18.81 11.21 0.93
C PHE A 503 -18.41 10.18 -0.12
N LEU A 504 -17.89 9.02 0.30
CA LEU A 504 -17.50 7.93 -0.60
C LEU A 504 -18.68 7.41 -1.42
N GLU A 505 -19.86 7.29 -0.80
CA GLU A 505 -21.10 6.88 -1.47
C GLU A 505 -21.55 7.89 -2.52
N ILE A 506 -21.54 9.18 -2.18
CA ILE A 506 -21.82 10.27 -3.13
C ILE A 506 -20.81 10.25 -4.29
N ALA A 507 -19.52 10.12 -3.99
CA ALA A 507 -18.48 10.08 -5.01
C ALA A 507 -18.63 8.88 -5.95
N ALA A 508 -18.98 7.71 -5.42
CA ALA A 508 -19.24 6.51 -6.23
C ALA A 508 -20.45 6.70 -7.16
N ARG A 509 -21.54 7.29 -6.67
CA ARG A 509 -22.73 7.65 -7.47
C ARG A 509 -22.39 8.63 -8.60
N LEU A 510 -21.44 9.52 -8.36
CA LEU A 510 -20.96 10.52 -9.31
C LEU A 510 -19.76 10.04 -10.14
N ASP A 511 -19.55 8.73 -10.28
CA ASP A 511 -18.50 8.14 -11.10
C ASP A 511 -17.07 8.61 -10.78
N GLY A 512 -16.81 8.97 -9.53
CA GLY A 512 -15.52 9.48 -9.08
C GLY A 512 -15.30 10.97 -9.34
N ASP A 513 -16.35 11.76 -9.58
CA ASP A 513 -16.24 13.23 -9.49
C ASP A 513 -16.23 13.67 -8.02
N TRP A 514 -15.07 13.54 -7.39
CA TRP A 514 -14.84 13.95 -6.00
C TRP A 514 -15.09 15.44 -5.77
N ARG A 515 -14.85 16.31 -6.77
CA ARG A 515 -15.07 17.75 -6.60
C ARG A 515 -16.54 18.05 -6.45
N ARG A 516 -17.38 17.38 -7.23
CA ARG A 516 -18.83 17.49 -7.09
C ARG A 516 -19.31 16.81 -5.81
N ALA A 517 -18.78 15.64 -5.47
CA ALA A 517 -19.12 14.96 -4.22
C ALA A 517 -18.81 15.82 -2.98
N LEU A 518 -17.67 16.51 -2.96
CA LEU A 518 -17.32 17.45 -1.88
C LEU A 518 -18.29 18.64 -1.76
N ARG A 519 -18.98 19.04 -2.84
CA ARG A 519 -20.01 20.09 -2.81
C ARG A 519 -21.38 19.58 -2.35
N GLU A 520 -21.66 18.29 -2.60
CA GLU A 520 -22.91 17.64 -2.22
C GLU A 520 -22.84 17.05 -0.79
N TRP A 521 -21.65 16.83 -0.25
CA TRP A 521 -21.45 16.30 1.10
C TRP A 521 -21.59 17.39 2.16
N ASP A 522 -22.44 17.14 3.15
CA ASP A 522 -22.69 18.07 4.28
C ASP A 522 -21.53 18.10 5.30
N GLY A 523 -20.49 17.28 5.13
CA GLY A 523 -19.32 17.24 6.00
C GLY A 523 -18.27 18.29 5.66
N ASP A 524 -17.39 18.58 6.62
CA ASP A 524 -16.24 19.48 6.42
C ASP A 524 -14.95 18.69 6.16
N PRO A 525 -14.34 18.77 4.96
CA PRO A 525 -13.04 18.17 4.69
C PRO A 525 -11.92 18.74 5.57
N GLY A 526 -12.00 20.03 5.94
CA GLY A 526 -11.03 20.72 6.77
C GLY A 526 -10.91 20.10 8.16
N PHE A 527 -12.05 19.72 8.75
CA PHE A 527 -12.13 19.01 10.03
C PHE A 527 -11.23 17.76 10.10
N TYR A 528 -11.18 16.97 9.01
CA TYR A 528 -10.37 15.76 8.94
C TYR A 528 -8.94 16.02 8.46
N THR A 529 -8.72 17.09 7.69
CA THR A 529 -7.48 17.32 6.95
C THR A 529 -6.56 18.38 7.56
N THR A 530 -6.98 19.64 7.56
CA THR A 530 -6.13 20.80 7.89
C THR A 530 -6.26 21.22 9.35
N ARG A 531 -7.28 20.72 10.07
CA ARG A 531 -7.46 20.99 11.49
C ARG A 531 -6.28 20.42 12.33
N PRO A 532 -5.70 21.20 13.25
CA PRO A 532 -4.76 20.66 14.24
C PRO A 532 -5.52 19.71 15.18
N ARG A 533 -4.94 18.53 15.47
CA ARG A 533 -5.53 17.57 16.42
C ARG A 533 -4.76 17.59 17.73
N ASP A 534 -5.49 17.62 18.83
CA ASP A 534 -4.87 17.50 20.16
C ASP A 534 -4.36 16.06 20.39
N VAL A 535 -3.27 15.91 21.15
CA VAL A 535 -2.70 14.59 21.45
C VAL A 535 -3.62 13.72 22.31
N GLY A 536 -4.46 14.35 23.12
CA GLY A 536 -5.50 13.75 23.96
C GLY A 536 -6.80 13.44 23.21
N GLU A 537 -6.99 13.97 22.00
CA GLU A 537 -8.14 13.65 21.16
C GLU A 537 -8.22 12.14 20.91
N ARG A 538 -9.43 11.58 20.96
CA ARG A 538 -9.69 10.20 20.57
C ARG A 538 -9.79 10.12 19.05
N LEU A 539 -8.95 9.30 18.45
CA LEU A 539 -8.89 9.13 17.01
C LEU A 539 -9.85 8.01 16.56
N PRO A 540 -10.38 8.04 15.31
CA PRO A 540 -11.31 7.01 14.81
C PRO A 540 -10.75 5.58 14.94
N TRP A 541 -9.43 5.44 14.78
CA TRP A 541 -8.72 4.17 14.88
C TRP A 541 -8.25 3.81 16.31
N ASP A 542 -8.55 4.60 17.35
CA ASP A 542 -8.05 4.32 18.72
C ASP A 542 -8.67 3.04 19.35
N HIS A 543 -9.65 2.42 18.72
CA HIS A 543 -10.25 1.15 19.16
C HIS A 543 -9.59 -0.11 18.58
N PHE A 544 -8.45 0.04 17.89
CA PHE A 544 -7.62 -1.08 17.41
C PHE A 544 -6.30 -1.16 18.20
N ASP A 545 -5.74 -2.36 18.37
CA ASP A 545 -4.34 -2.56 18.76
C ASP A 545 -3.55 -3.14 17.58
N VAL A 546 -2.78 -2.27 16.91
CA VAL A 546 -1.93 -2.65 15.76
C VAL A 546 -0.48 -2.98 16.18
N GLY A 547 -0.18 -2.97 17.48
CA GLY A 547 1.16 -3.14 18.05
C GLY A 547 1.92 -1.83 18.25
N VAL A 548 1.23 -0.68 18.17
CA VAL A 548 1.82 0.66 18.32
C VAL A 548 1.23 1.34 19.55
N LYS A 549 2.09 1.82 20.47
CA LYS A 549 1.64 2.46 21.71
C LYS A 549 1.58 3.98 21.55
N LYS A 550 0.42 4.60 21.82
CA LYS A 550 0.15 6.05 21.72
C LYS A 550 1.21 6.90 22.44
N ALA A 551 1.61 6.52 23.66
CA ALA A 551 2.66 7.21 24.41
C ALA A 551 4.02 7.25 23.68
N GLY A 552 4.37 6.22 22.92
CA GLY A 552 5.58 6.21 22.10
C GLY A 552 5.49 7.16 20.92
N LEU A 553 4.31 7.24 20.29
CA LEU A 553 4.04 8.19 19.21
C LEU A 553 4.10 9.64 19.68
N VAL A 554 3.51 9.94 20.85
CA VAL A 554 3.54 11.29 21.46
C VAL A 554 4.98 11.73 21.73
N ARG A 555 5.81 10.87 22.34
CA ARG A 555 7.23 11.21 22.57
C ARG A 555 7.98 11.53 21.28
N GLU A 556 7.70 10.81 20.19
CA GLU A 556 8.34 11.07 18.90
C GLU A 556 7.79 12.33 18.21
N TRP A 557 6.51 12.65 18.43
CA TRP A 557 5.91 13.91 18.00
C TRP A 557 6.56 15.12 18.70
N GLU A 558 6.72 15.06 20.02
CA GLU A 558 7.41 16.09 20.81
C GLU A 558 8.87 16.27 20.38
N ARG A 559 9.59 15.17 20.14
CA ARG A 559 10.97 15.22 19.62
C ARG A 559 11.09 15.90 18.27
N ALA A 560 10.18 15.60 17.34
CA ALA A 560 10.17 16.27 16.04
C ALA A 560 9.98 17.79 16.16
N GLN A 561 9.09 18.23 17.05
CA GLN A 561 8.87 19.65 17.32
C GLN A 561 10.09 20.30 17.98
N ALA A 562 10.75 19.61 18.91
CA ALA A 562 11.96 20.12 19.57
C ALA A 562 13.14 20.30 18.59
N GLU A 563 13.31 19.38 17.64
CA GLU A 563 14.33 19.49 16.58
C GLU A 563 14.13 20.74 15.69
N SER A 564 12.90 21.25 15.60
CA SER A 564 12.61 22.54 14.97
C SER A 564 13.10 23.73 15.79
N ALA A 565 12.97 23.68 17.12
CA ALA A 565 13.30 24.80 18.00
C ALA A 565 14.82 25.03 18.11
N THR A 566 15.61 23.96 18.15
CA THR A 566 17.09 24.03 18.25
C THR A 566 17.76 24.70 17.05
N ALA A 567 17.11 24.73 15.88
CA ALA A 567 17.69 25.33 14.66
C ALA A 567 17.46 26.85 14.55
N VAL A 568 16.57 27.44 15.36
CA VAL A 568 16.33 28.90 15.37
C VAL A 568 17.34 29.61 16.30
N THR A 569 18.05 28.86 17.14
CA THR A 569 18.99 29.36 18.15
C THR A 569 20.47 29.11 17.82
N SER A 570 20.78 28.57 16.64
CA SER A 570 22.14 28.34 16.12
C SER A 570 22.31 29.06 14.80
#